data_AF-A0A318YYD1-F1
#
_entry.id   AF-A0A318YYD1-F1
#
_cell.length_a   1.000
_cell.length_b   1.000
_cell.length_c   1.000
_cell.angle_alpha   90.00
_cell.angle_beta   90.00
_cell.angle_gamma   90.00
#
_symmetry.space_group_name_H-M   'P 1'
#
loop_
_entity.id
_entity.type
_entity.pdbx_description
1 polymer ?
#
loop_
_entity_poly.entity_id
_entity_poly.type
_entity_poly.pdbx_seq_one_letter_code
_entity_poly.pdbx_strand_id
1 'polypeptide(L)'
;MANYSAPVEGIAGGYTGNSLAIQAVLASLLACALYSSIELIILVFLTFHVYGGLYFWSLLVSTGLGIIPQAIGLLLKYFQLAPLWIPVTLSTFGWAIMVTGQSVVLYSRLHLILSNQKILRFVLYMIIIDAIILQIPQIILSYGAVYGGAGFAYVYNTWAKVQLTGFFVQEMIISTIFIVQTFRLLYLYPHRSKRRTNIMEQLLAINTAIILMDISLLTLEYLDLFILQTSLKTFFYTVKLKLEFAVLSRLVSFVHYDPELESSTFTGSN
;
A
#
# COMPACT_ATOMS: atom_id res chain seq x y z
N MET A 1 37.22 7.71 2.28
CA MET A 1 36.54 7.63 3.60
C MET A 1 35.26 8.42 3.47
N ALA A 2 34.10 7.75 3.45
CA ALA A 2 32.81 8.43 3.33
C ALA A 2 32.54 9.23 4.62
N ASN A 3 32.15 10.49 4.48
CA ASN A 3 31.89 11.40 5.58
C ASN A 3 30.47 11.13 6.09
N TYR A 4 30.34 10.32 7.14
CA TYR A 4 29.06 9.83 7.69
C TYR A 4 28.37 10.80 8.67
N SER A 5 28.74 12.08 8.69
CA SER A 5 28.36 13.02 9.77
C SER A 5 27.19 13.96 9.44
N ALA A 6 26.59 13.89 8.25
CA ALA A 6 25.40 14.66 7.92
C ALA A 6 24.15 13.75 7.94
N PRO A 7 23.10 14.05 8.72
CA PRO A 7 21.84 13.34 8.61
C PRO A 7 21.29 13.48 7.19
N VAL A 8 20.74 12.39 6.63
CA VAL A 8 20.14 12.40 5.29
C VAL A 8 19.09 13.51 5.21
N GLU A 9 19.16 14.31 4.13
CA GLU A 9 18.26 15.45 3.94
C GLU A 9 16.78 15.01 4.01
N GLY A 10 15.95 15.82 4.67
CA GLY A 10 14.51 15.58 4.79
C GLY A 10 14.07 14.70 5.97
N ILE A 11 15.00 14.12 6.74
CA ILE A 11 14.67 13.35 7.96
C ILE A 11 14.18 14.30 9.07
N ALA A 12 15.00 15.27 9.48
CA ALA A 12 14.70 16.18 10.59
C ALA A 12 14.12 17.54 10.16
N GLY A 13 14.09 17.84 8.85
CA GLY A 13 13.67 19.15 8.32
C GLY A 13 13.04 19.06 6.94
N GLY A 14 12.74 20.22 6.35
CA GLY A 14 12.23 20.33 4.97
C GLY A 14 13.32 20.05 3.92
N TYR A 15 12.95 20.17 2.65
CA TYR A 15 13.91 20.08 1.55
C TYR A 15 14.79 21.33 1.52
N THR A 16 16.11 21.16 1.60
CA THR A 16 17.12 22.24 1.66
C THR A 16 17.77 22.54 0.32
N GLY A 17 17.50 21.73 -0.72
CA GLY A 17 18.04 21.95 -2.05
C GLY A 17 17.35 23.09 -2.81
N ASN A 18 18.09 23.75 -3.70
CA ASN A 18 17.56 24.83 -4.55
C ASN A 18 17.14 24.36 -5.96
N SER A 19 17.04 23.04 -6.17
CA SER A 19 16.60 22.50 -7.47
C SER A 19 15.08 22.55 -7.59
N LEU A 20 14.59 23.44 -8.46
CA LEU A 20 13.18 23.54 -8.83
C LEU A 20 12.64 22.23 -9.41
N ALA A 21 13.49 21.47 -10.12
CA ALA A 21 13.10 20.17 -10.67
C ALA A 21 12.69 19.18 -9.57
N ILE A 22 13.45 19.11 -8.48
CA ILE A 22 13.12 18.22 -7.36
C ILE A 22 11.84 18.68 -6.68
N GLN A 23 11.68 19.98 -6.39
CA GLN A 23 10.46 20.50 -5.78
C GLN A 23 9.21 20.23 -6.64
N ALA A 24 9.32 20.40 -7.97
CA ALA A 24 8.24 20.11 -8.90
C ALA A 24 7.89 18.61 -8.93
N VAL A 25 8.88 17.72 -8.88
CA VAL A 25 8.65 16.26 -8.78
C VAL A 25 7.95 15.91 -7.47
N LEU A 26 8.39 16.48 -6.33
CA LEU A 26 7.76 16.22 -5.04
C LEU A 26 6.31 16.72 -5.00
N ALA A 27 6.07 17.95 -5.45
CA ALA A 27 4.73 18.54 -5.51
C ALA A 27 3.81 17.72 -6.42
N SER A 28 4.28 17.35 -7.61
CA SER A 28 3.48 16.57 -8.57
C SER A 28 3.15 15.17 -8.05
N LEU A 29 4.11 14.44 -7.49
CA LEU A 29 3.85 13.11 -6.92
C LEU A 29 2.84 13.15 -5.78
N LEU A 30 2.97 14.11 -4.86
CA LEU A 30 2.06 14.26 -3.73
C LEU A 30 0.67 14.75 -4.17
N ALA A 31 0.60 15.66 -5.15
CA ALA A 31 -0.66 16.10 -5.74
C ALA A 31 -1.38 14.96 -6.47
N CYS A 32 -0.64 14.15 -7.24
CA CYS A 32 -1.19 12.94 -7.88
C CYS A 32 -1.68 11.95 -6.83
N ALA A 33 -0.97 11.77 -5.72
CA ALA A 33 -1.41 10.89 -4.64
C ALA A 33 -2.72 11.38 -4.01
N LEU A 34 -2.84 12.68 -3.74
CA LEU A 34 -4.08 13.27 -3.21
C LEU A 34 -5.25 13.13 -4.18
N TYR A 35 -5.03 13.48 -5.45
CA TYR A 35 -6.05 13.33 -6.50
C TYR A 35 -6.53 11.89 -6.62
N SER A 36 -5.58 10.94 -6.75
CA SER A 36 -5.90 9.52 -6.88
C SER A 36 -6.59 8.97 -5.63
N SER A 37 -6.29 9.50 -4.44
CA SER A 37 -6.95 9.09 -3.19
C SER A 37 -8.40 9.55 -3.15
N ILE A 38 -8.68 10.80 -3.55
CA ILE A 38 -10.04 11.33 -3.61
C ILE A 38 -10.86 10.57 -4.66
N GLU A 39 -10.28 10.34 -5.85
CA GLU A 39 -10.90 9.52 -6.89
C GLU A 39 -11.23 8.12 -6.37
N LEU A 40 -10.30 7.47 -5.68
CA LEU A 40 -10.52 6.13 -5.12
C LEU A 40 -11.62 6.12 -4.06
N ILE A 41 -11.68 7.12 -3.18
CA ILE A 41 -12.76 7.24 -2.18
C ILE A 41 -14.12 7.34 -2.88
N ILE A 42 -14.24 8.19 -3.91
CA ILE A 42 -15.47 8.34 -4.69
C ILE A 42 -15.85 7.00 -5.35
N LEU A 43 -14.89 6.34 -6.02
CA LEU A 43 -15.12 5.04 -6.67
C LEU A 43 -15.58 3.95 -5.68
N VAL A 44 -15.02 3.95 -4.48
CA VAL A 44 -15.39 3.03 -3.40
C VAL A 44 -16.85 3.25 -2.98
N PHE A 45 -17.26 4.50 -2.74
CA PHE A 45 -18.67 4.80 -2.41
C PHE A 45 -19.64 4.51 -3.56
N LEU A 46 -19.22 4.67 -4.81
CA LEU A 46 -20.05 4.37 -5.98
C LEU A 46 -20.20 2.86 -6.25
N THR A 47 -19.23 2.04 -5.82
CA THR A 47 -19.20 0.61 -6.15
C THR A 47 -19.76 -0.27 -5.04
N PHE A 48 -19.56 0.10 -3.77
CA PHE A 48 -20.02 -0.70 -2.64
C PHE A 48 -21.42 -0.26 -2.18
N HIS A 49 -22.40 -1.15 -2.32
CA HIS A 49 -23.74 -0.95 -1.78
C HIS A 49 -23.89 -1.44 -0.33
N VAL A 50 -22.93 -2.23 0.19
CA VAL A 50 -22.93 -2.76 1.55
C VAL A 50 -21.62 -2.39 2.25
N TYR A 51 -21.71 -1.51 3.26
CA TYR A 51 -20.57 -0.92 3.97
C TYR A 51 -20.01 -1.77 5.12
N GLY A 52 -20.25 -3.08 5.13
CA GLY A 52 -19.93 -3.96 6.26
C GLY A 52 -18.63 -4.76 6.15
N GLY A 53 -18.02 -4.83 4.96
CA GLY A 53 -16.87 -5.72 4.73
C GLY A 53 -15.56 -5.18 5.28
N LEU A 54 -14.71 -6.06 5.84
CA LEU A 54 -13.33 -5.73 6.26
C LEU A 54 -12.56 -5.05 5.11
N TYR A 55 -12.77 -5.51 3.88
CA TYR A 55 -12.18 -4.92 2.69
C TYR A 55 -12.57 -3.44 2.53
N PHE A 56 -13.87 -3.12 2.61
CA PHE A 56 -14.37 -1.76 2.43
C PHE A 56 -13.73 -0.80 3.45
N TRP A 57 -13.76 -1.18 4.74
CA TRP A 57 -13.17 -0.35 5.80
C TRP A 57 -11.65 -0.23 5.67
N SER A 58 -10.94 -1.32 5.35
CA SER A 58 -9.49 -1.27 5.16
C SER A 58 -9.10 -0.36 3.99
N LEU A 59 -9.82 -0.42 2.88
CA LEU A 59 -9.57 0.42 1.70
C LEU A 59 -9.88 1.90 1.99
N LEU A 60 -11.02 2.19 2.63
CA LEU A 60 -11.44 3.55 2.96
C LEU A 60 -10.51 4.19 4.00
N VAL A 61 -10.19 3.46 5.08
CA VAL A 61 -9.30 3.95 6.15
C VAL A 61 -7.88 4.14 5.61
N SER A 62 -7.35 3.20 4.83
CA SER A 62 -6.01 3.33 4.25
C SER A 62 -5.91 4.53 3.29
N THR A 63 -6.96 4.80 2.51
CA THR A 63 -6.98 5.90 1.55
C THR A 63 -7.24 7.24 2.23
N GLY A 64 -8.28 7.32 3.05
CA GLY A 64 -8.75 8.55 3.69
C GLY A 64 -7.93 8.98 4.90
N LEU A 65 -7.58 8.05 5.80
CA LEU A 65 -6.82 8.34 7.02
C LEU A 65 -5.34 7.97 6.91
N GLY A 66 -4.95 7.20 5.90
CA GLY A 66 -3.55 6.90 5.64
C GLY A 66 -2.92 7.88 4.66
N ILE A 67 -3.24 7.72 3.38
CA ILE A 67 -2.56 8.46 2.30
C ILE A 67 -2.80 9.97 2.37
N ILE A 68 -4.05 10.42 2.56
CA ILE A 68 -4.35 11.86 2.54
C ILE A 68 -3.58 12.61 3.64
N PRO A 69 -3.64 12.20 4.93
CA PRO A 69 -2.81 12.80 5.97
C PRO A 69 -1.32 12.69 5.66
N GLN A 70 -0.84 11.57 5.12
CA GLN A 70 0.57 11.45 4.77
C GLN A 70 1.00 12.45 3.69
N ALA A 71 0.25 12.55 2.60
CA ALA A 71 0.58 13.47 1.51
C ALA A 71 0.54 14.93 1.97
N ILE A 72 -0.47 15.32 2.74
CA ILE A 72 -0.55 16.68 3.33
C ILE A 72 0.61 16.91 4.30
N GLY A 73 0.90 15.94 5.18
CA GLY A 73 2.00 16.05 6.14
C GLY A 73 3.36 16.22 5.45
N LEU A 74 3.61 15.48 4.37
CA LEU A 74 4.83 15.63 3.56
C LEU A 74 4.89 16.96 2.81
N LEU A 75 3.78 17.44 2.24
CA LEU A 75 3.72 18.77 1.61
C LEU A 75 4.06 19.86 2.62
N LEU A 76 3.41 19.84 3.79
CA LEU A 76 3.68 20.80 4.87
C LEU A 76 5.13 20.71 5.36
N LYS A 77 5.71 19.50 5.42
CA LYS A 77 7.11 19.27 5.83
C LYS A 77 8.10 19.84 4.81
N TYR A 78 7.96 19.46 3.54
CA TYR A 78 8.96 19.76 2.52
C TYR A 78 8.93 21.22 2.06
N PHE A 79 7.75 21.84 2.05
CA PHE A 79 7.59 23.27 1.74
C PHE A 79 7.63 24.17 2.97
N GLN A 80 7.89 23.63 4.16
CA GLN A 80 8.01 24.37 5.42
C GLN A 80 6.80 25.30 5.71
N LEU A 81 5.60 24.84 5.38
CA LEU A 81 4.37 25.64 5.43
C LEU A 81 3.74 25.69 6.84
N ALA A 82 4.21 24.88 7.78
CA ALA A 82 3.65 24.76 9.12
C ALA A 82 4.75 24.48 10.17
N PRO A 83 4.49 24.78 11.46
CA PRO A 83 5.37 24.39 12.55
C PRO A 83 5.63 22.89 12.54
N LEU A 84 6.89 22.48 12.69
CA LEU A 84 7.40 21.13 12.40
C LEU A 84 6.65 19.98 13.11
N TRP A 85 6.02 20.23 14.27
CA TRP A 85 5.22 19.24 14.99
C TRP A 85 3.96 18.79 14.24
N ILE A 86 3.33 19.68 13.47
CA ILE A 86 2.12 19.40 12.67
C ILE A 86 2.43 18.42 11.52
N PRO A 87 3.36 18.71 10.58
CA PRO A 87 3.65 17.83 9.47
C PRO A 87 4.23 16.49 9.92
N VAL A 88 5.05 16.46 10.98
CA VAL A 88 5.64 15.22 11.51
C VAL A 88 4.56 14.32 12.08
N THR A 89 3.64 14.86 12.88
CA THR A 89 2.53 14.09 13.44
C THR A 89 1.60 13.58 12.34
N LEU A 90 1.22 14.45 11.40
CA LEU A 90 0.29 14.11 10.33
C LEU A 90 0.88 13.07 9.36
N SER A 91 2.16 13.21 9.00
CA SER A 91 2.85 12.25 8.14
C SER A 91 3.10 10.92 8.83
N THR A 92 3.46 10.92 10.11
CA THR A 92 3.69 9.68 10.88
C THR A 92 2.39 8.92 11.11
N PHE A 93 1.31 9.63 11.44
CA PHE A 93 -0.02 9.05 11.61
C PHE A 93 -0.54 8.46 10.30
N GLY A 94 -0.49 9.24 9.21
CA GLY A 94 -0.90 8.79 7.89
C GLY A 94 -0.10 7.57 7.42
N TRP A 95 1.22 7.58 7.65
CA TRP A 95 2.09 6.47 7.33
C TRP A 95 1.73 5.18 8.06
N ALA A 96 1.50 5.24 9.37
CA ALA A 96 1.16 4.06 10.16
C ALA A 96 -0.14 3.41 9.66
N ILE A 97 -1.16 4.22 9.38
CA ILE A 97 -2.44 3.73 8.86
C ILE A 97 -2.30 3.22 7.42
N MET A 98 -1.55 3.92 6.57
CA MET A 98 -1.36 3.55 5.17
C MET A 98 -0.68 2.18 5.01
N VAL A 99 0.41 1.94 5.73
CA VAL A 99 1.17 0.68 5.61
C VAL A 99 0.39 -0.51 6.16
N THR A 100 -0.23 -0.36 7.33
CA THR A 100 -1.07 -1.43 7.91
C THR A 100 -2.32 -1.65 7.07
N GLY A 101 -2.98 -0.58 6.62
CA GLY A 101 -4.18 -0.62 5.80
C GLY A 101 -3.96 -1.40 4.51
N GLN A 102 -2.87 -1.12 3.79
CA GLN A 102 -2.46 -1.86 2.60
C GLN A 102 -2.34 -3.37 2.87
N SER A 103 -1.67 -3.73 3.97
CA SER A 103 -1.49 -5.14 4.36
C SER A 103 -2.82 -5.84 4.63
N VAL A 104 -3.76 -5.15 5.28
CA VAL A 104 -5.11 -5.65 5.56
C VAL A 104 -5.97 -5.75 4.28
N VAL A 105 -5.78 -4.87 3.31
CA VAL A 105 -6.44 -4.96 1.99
C VAL A 105 -5.98 -6.22 1.26
N LEU A 106 -4.66 -6.47 1.21
CA LEU A 106 -4.10 -7.68 0.62
C LEU A 106 -4.62 -8.96 1.32
N TYR A 107 -4.67 -8.95 2.66
CA TYR A 107 -5.26 -10.01 3.47
C TYR A 107 -6.73 -10.24 3.13
N SER A 108 -7.53 -9.17 3.04
CA SER A 108 -8.94 -9.25 2.70
C SER A 108 -9.16 -9.86 1.32
N ARG A 109 -8.30 -9.55 0.35
CA ARG A 109 -8.32 -10.19 -0.98
C ARG A 109 -7.94 -11.67 -0.89
N LEU A 110 -6.90 -12.02 -0.14
CA LEU A 110 -6.47 -13.41 0.04
C LEU A 110 -7.59 -14.26 0.67
N HIS A 111 -8.34 -13.71 1.62
CA HIS A 111 -9.50 -14.36 2.24
C HIS A 111 -10.58 -14.78 1.24
N LEU A 112 -10.75 -14.04 0.14
CA LEU A 112 -11.76 -14.35 -0.89
C LEU A 112 -11.35 -15.52 -1.79
N ILE A 113 -10.05 -15.80 -1.93
CA ILE A 113 -9.53 -16.88 -2.80
C ILE A 113 -9.19 -18.13 -1.98
N LEU A 114 -8.75 -17.95 -0.73
CA LEU A 114 -8.23 -19.03 0.11
C LEU A 114 -9.25 -19.45 1.17
N SER A 115 -9.76 -20.68 1.07
CA SER A 115 -10.65 -21.25 2.11
C SER A 115 -9.90 -21.78 3.34
N ASN A 116 -8.58 -21.93 3.30
CA ASN A 116 -7.79 -22.48 4.40
C ASN A 116 -7.56 -21.45 5.51
N GLN A 117 -8.34 -21.57 6.58
CA GLN A 117 -8.33 -20.67 7.74
C GLN A 117 -7.00 -20.63 8.49
N LYS A 118 -6.17 -21.69 8.44
CA LYS A 118 -4.89 -21.72 9.17
C LYS A 118 -3.88 -20.74 8.57
N ILE A 119 -3.73 -20.77 7.25
CA ILE A 119 -2.83 -19.86 6.52
C ILE A 119 -3.32 -18.42 6.68
N LEU A 120 -4.63 -18.22 6.61
CA LEU A 120 -5.19 -16.90 6.78
C LEU A 120 -4.90 -16.32 8.18
N ARG A 121 -5.13 -17.09 9.24
CA ARG A 121 -4.78 -16.65 10.61
C ARG A 121 -3.28 -16.38 10.77
N PHE A 122 -2.42 -17.21 10.16
CA PHE A 122 -0.97 -16.97 10.15
C PHE A 122 -0.61 -15.61 9.52
N VAL A 123 -1.19 -15.30 8.34
CA VAL A 123 -0.98 -14.01 7.67
C VAL A 123 -1.49 -12.85 8.54
N LEU A 124 -2.65 -13.00 9.19
CA LEU A 124 -3.17 -11.96 10.09
C LEU A 124 -2.24 -11.73 11.28
N TYR A 125 -1.74 -12.78 11.92
CA TYR A 125 -0.80 -12.65 13.03
C TYR A 125 0.52 -12.00 12.60
N MET A 126 1.04 -12.34 11.42
CA MET A 126 2.21 -11.69 10.84
C MET A 126 1.97 -10.17 10.69
N ILE A 127 0.86 -9.75 10.09
CA ILE A 127 0.52 -8.32 9.93
C ILE A 127 0.46 -7.60 11.27
N ILE A 128 -0.17 -8.21 12.30
CA ILE A 128 -0.31 -7.59 13.62
C ILE A 128 1.06 -7.46 14.31
N ILE A 129 1.88 -8.51 14.26
CA ILE A 129 3.20 -8.53 14.89
C ILE A 129 4.10 -7.49 14.22
N ASP A 130 4.13 -7.45 12.88
CA ASP A 130 4.95 -6.50 12.13
C ASP A 130 4.48 -5.05 12.34
N ALA A 131 3.16 -4.82 12.41
CA ALA A 131 2.61 -3.51 12.75
C ALA A 131 3.10 -3.02 14.12
N ILE A 132 3.15 -3.89 15.12
CA ILE A 132 3.61 -3.51 16.47
C ILE A 132 5.13 -3.31 16.49
N ILE A 133 5.89 -4.31 16.02
CA ILE A 133 7.35 -4.34 16.12
C ILE A 133 8.00 -3.27 15.24
N LEU A 134 7.45 -3.02 14.05
CA LEU A 134 8.06 -2.08 13.10
C LEU A 134 7.50 -0.65 13.25
N GLN A 135 6.21 -0.46 13.57
CA GLN A 135 5.65 0.89 13.66
C GLN A 135 6.00 1.61 14.95
N ILE A 136 5.94 0.95 16.11
CA ILE A 136 6.16 1.64 17.39
C ILE A 136 7.55 2.27 17.45
N PRO A 137 8.66 1.56 17.13
CA PRO A 137 9.97 2.18 17.14
C PRO A 137 10.11 3.25 16.06
N GLN A 138 9.48 3.08 14.89
CA GLN A 138 9.49 4.10 13.83
C GLN A 138 8.84 5.41 14.30
N ILE A 139 7.72 5.34 15.02
CA ILE A 139 7.05 6.53 15.57
C ILE A 139 7.98 7.23 16.58
N ILE A 140 8.57 6.48 17.51
CA ILE A 140 9.49 7.03 18.52
C ILE A 140 10.68 7.70 17.83
N LEU A 141 11.27 7.05 16.83
CA LEU A 141 12.42 7.57 16.10
C LEU A 141 12.05 8.78 15.22
N SER A 142 10.83 8.85 14.66
CA SER A 142 10.36 10.03 13.91
C SER A 142 10.36 11.28 14.79
N TYR A 143 9.82 11.19 16.02
CA TYR A 143 9.85 12.32 16.96
C TYR A 143 11.26 12.56 17.51
N GLY A 144 12.00 11.49 17.80
CA GLY A 144 13.38 11.56 18.26
C GLY A 144 14.30 12.25 17.24
N ALA A 145 14.13 12.02 15.94
CA ALA A 145 14.93 12.67 14.90
C ALA A 145 14.67 14.19 14.83
N VAL A 146 13.50 14.65 15.26
CA VAL A 146 13.11 16.06 15.27
C VAL A 146 13.55 16.77 16.55
N TYR A 147 13.41 16.12 17.71
CA TYR A 147 13.61 16.76 19.03
C TYR A 147 14.83 16.24 19.81
N GLY A 148 15.34 15.06 19.48
CA GLY A 148 16.38 14.34 20.22
C GLY A 148 17.81 14.53 19.70
N GLY A 149 18.00 15.28 18.62
CA GLY A 149 19.33 15.61 18.07
C GLY A 149 19.89 14.60 17.06
N ALA A 150 21.13 14.81 16.62
CA ALA A 150 21.73 14.11 15.47
C ALA A 150 21.88 12.59 15.64
N GLY A 151 22.06 12.11 16.88
CA GLY A 151 22.14 10.67 17.17
C GLY A 151 20.84 9.93 16.82
N PHE A 152 19.68 10.55 17.07
CA PHE A 152 18.39 9.96 16.71
C PHE A 152 18.17 9.93 15.19
N ALA A 153 18.62 10.94 14.46
CA ALA A 153 18.52 10.94 12.99
C ALA A 153 19.33 9.81 12.34
N TYR A 154 20.50 9.48 12.90
CA TYR A 154 21.31 8.34 12.45
C TYR A 154 20.62 6.99 12.71
N VAL A 155 20.08 6.81 13.93
CA VAL A 155 19.33 5.60 14.28
C VAL A 155 18.06 5.49 13.44
N TYR A 156 17.37 6.60 13.18
CA TYR A 156 16.22 6.66 12.28
C TYR A 156 16.56 6.16 10.88
N ASN A 157 17.65 6.64 10.27
CA ASN A 157 18.01 6.20 8.91
C ASN A 157 18.30 4.69 8.85
N THR A 158 19.02 4.17 9.86
CA THR A 158 19.31 2.72 9.93
C THR A 158 18.02 1.91 10.15
N TRP A 159 17.17 2.37 11.05
CA TRP A 159 15.91 1.70 11.35
C TRP A 159 14.91 1.78 10.20
N ALA A 160 14.85 2.88 9.46
CA ALA A 160 13.99 3.05 8.30
C ALA A 160 14.28 2.00 7.22
N LYS A 161 15.55 1.69 6.96
CA LYS A 161 15.97 0.59 6.05
C LYS A 161 15.49 -0.78 6.54
N VAL A 162 15.64 -1.06 7.83
CA VAL A 162 15.17 -2.32 8.45
C VAL A 162 13.65 -2.44 8.39
N GLN A 163 12.95 -1.37 8.78
CA GLN A 163 11.50 -1.26 8.77
C GLN A 163 10.95 -1.47 7.36
N LEU A 164 11.48 -0.76 6.36
CA LEU A 164 11.03 -0.89 4.98
C LEU A 164 11.26 -2.31 4.44
N THR A 165 12.40 -2.92 4.78
CA THR A 165 12.71 -4.31 4.40
C THR A 165 11.74 -5.29 5.07
N GLY A 166 11.39 -5.07 6.33
CA GLY A 166 10.43 -5.90 7.07
C GLY A 166 9.05 -5.92 6.40
N PHE A 167 8.48 -4.74 6.12
CA PHE A 167 7.20 -4.67 5.40
C PHE A 167 7.29 -5.19 3.96
N PHE A 168 8.42 -5.00 3.28
CA PHE A 168 8.63 -5.60 1.97
C PHE A 168 8.57 -7.13 2.01
N VAL A 169 9.25 -7.75 2.98
CA VAL A 169 9.20 -9.21 3.17
C VAL A 169 7.77 -9.66 3.49
N GLN A 170 7.07 -8.92 4.34
CA GLN A 170 5.66 -9.19 4.66
C GLN A 170 4.77 -9.13 3.41
N GLU A 171 4.88 -8.08 2.59
CA GLU A 171 4.13 -7.94 1.34
C GLU A 171 4.49 -9.06 0.33
N MET A 172 5.79 -9.40 0.19
CA MET A 172 6.23 -10.53 -0.65
C MET A 172 5.64 -11.88 -0.22
N ILE A 173 5.56 -12.15 1.08
CA ILE A 173 4.96 -13.39 1.59
C ILE A 173 3.48 -13.45 1.20
N ILE A 174 2.73 -12.38 1.44
CA ILE A 174 1.29 -12.32 1.10
C ILE A 174 1.08 -12.48 -0.40
N SER A 175 1.86 -11.75 -1.20
CA SER A 175 1.81 -11.82 -2.67
C SER A 175 2.18 -13.19 -3.20
N THR A 176 3.18 -13.87 -2.62
CA THR A 176 3.59 -15.22 -3.04
C THR A 176 2.51 -16.25 -2.76
N ILE A 177 1.93 -16.24 -1.55
CA ILE A 177 0.83 -17.15 -1.19
C ILE A 177 -0.35 -16.97 -2.16
N PHE A 178 -0.67 -15.72 -2.48
CA PHE A 178 -1.72 -15.38 -3.45
C PHE A 178 -1.42 -15.94 -4.85
N ILE A 179 -0.22 -15.72 -5.37
CA ILE A 179 0.19 -16.19 -6.71
C ILE A 179 0.12 -17.71 -6.81
N VAL A 180 0.69 -18.42 -5.82
CA VAL A 180 0.69 -19.88 -5.80
C VAL A 180 -0.73 -20.44 -5.79
N GLN A 181 -1.62 -19.84 -4.99
CA GLN A 181 -3.01 -20.28 -4.92
C GLN A 181 -3.78 -19.99 -6.22
N THR A 182 -3.53 -18.83 -6.85
CA THR A 182 -4.12 -18.48 -8.14
C THR A 182 -3.65 -19.43 -9.25
N PHE A 183 -2.35 -19.73 -9.33
CA PHE A 183 -1.83 -20.71 -10.28
C PHE A 183 -2.39 -22.11 -10.07
N ARG A 184 -2.51 -22.54 -8.81
CA ARG A 184 -3.14 -23.82 -8.47
C ARG A 184 -4.60 -23.86 -8.96
N LEU A 185 -5.36 -22.78 -8.76
CA LEU A 185 -6.73 -22.69 -9.25
C LEU A 185 -6.80 -22.75 -10.79
N LEU A 186 -5.85 -22.11 -11.47
CA LEU A 186 -5.79 -22.10 -12.93
C LEU A 186 -5.43 -23.47 -13.51
N TYR A 187 -4.49 -24.18 -12.87
CA TYR A 187 -4.06 -25.51 -13.29
C TYR A 187 -5.10 -26.59 -13.02
N LEU A 188 -5.85 -26.51 -11.91
CA LEU A 188 -6.90 -27.48 -11.58
C LEU A 188 -8.16 -27.33 -12.45
N TYR A 189 -8.42 -26.15 -13.01
CA TYR A 189 -9.62 -25.89 -13.82
C TYR A 189 -9.30 -25.25 -15.19
N PRO A 190 -8.51 -25.92 -16.05
CA PRO A 190 -8.04 -25.36 -17.32
C PRO A 190 -9.15 -25.24 -18.38
N HIS A 191 -10.29 -25.93 -18.20
CA HIS A 191 -11.44 -25.91 -19.12
C HIS A 191 -12.55 -24.92 -18.74
N ARG A 192 -12.38 -24.07 -17.71
CA ARG A 192 -13.32 -22.96 -17.49
C ARG A 192 -13.09 -21.85 -18.52
N SER A 193 -14.16 -21.12 -18.86
CA SER A 193 -14.24 -20.16 -19.98
C SER A 193 -12.98 -19.29 -20.16
N LYS A 194 -12.60 -19.02 -21.43
CA LYS A 194 -11.44 -18.15 -21.78
C LYS A 194 -11.42 -16.82 -21.02
N ARG A 195 -12.60 -16.27 -20.70
CA ARG A 195 -12.77 -15.06 -19.91
C ARG A 195 -12.17 -15.17 -18.50
N ARG A 196 -12.28 -16.34 -17.86
CA ARG A 196 -11.80 -16.59 -16.50
C ARG A 196 -10.27 -16.67 -16.43
N THR A 197 -9.65 -17.32 -17.41
CA THR A 197 -8.19 -17.36 -17.57
C THR A 197 -7.62 -15.96 -17.76
N ASN A 198 -8.22 -15.14 -18.65
CA ASN A 198 -7.78 -13.75 -18.86
C ASN A 198 -7.86 -12.91 -17.58
N ILE A 199 -8.89 -13.10 -16.75
CA ILE A 199 -9.03 -12.40 -15.47
C ILE A 199 -7.91 -12.84 -14.51
N MET A 200 -7.64 -14.15 -14.38
CA MET A 200 -6.57 -14.69 -13.54
C MET A 200 -5.17 -14.21 -13.97
N GLU A 201 -4.93 -14.09 -15.28
CA GLU A 201 -3.70 -13.50 -15.82
C GLU A 201 -3.56 -12.01 -15.47
N GLN A 202 -4.65 -11.24 -15.54
CA GLN A 202 -4.66 -9.84 -15.11
C GLN A 202 -4.38 -9.70 -13.61
N LEU A 203 -4.96 -10.56 -12.78
CA LEU A 203 -4.67 -10.64 -11.33
C LEU A 203 -3.18 -10.88 -11.07
N LEU A 204 -2.57 -11.78 -11.83
CA LEU A 204 -1.13 -12.07 -11.73
C LEU A 204 -0.27 -10.87 -12.16
N ALA A 205 -0.62 -10.22 -13.28
CA ALA A 205 0.09 -9.04 -13.78
C ALA A 205 0.05 -7.89 -12.77
N ILE A 206 -1.11 -7.65 -12.15
CA ILE A 206 -1.29 -6.61 -11.12
C ILE A 206 -0.43 -6.91 -9.89
N ASN A 207 -0.45 -8.13 -9.38
CA ASN A 207 0.37 -8.48 -8.22
C ASN A 207 1.88 -8.40 -8.53
N THR A 208 2.28 -8.72 -9.76
CA THR A 208 3.67 -8.54 -10.20
C THR A 208 4.05 -7.05 -10.22
N ALA A 209 3.17 -6.17 -10.69
CA ALA A 209 3.40 -4.73 -10.66
C ALA A 209 3.55 -4.18 -9.22
N ILE A 210 2.80 -4.73 -8.26
CA ILE A 210 2.93 -4.37 -6.83
C ILE A 210 4.33 -4.70 -6.32
N ILE A 211 4.83 -5.91 -6.59
CA ILE A 211 6.18 -6.33 -6.19
C ILE A 211 7.26 -5.43 -6.80
N LEU A 212 7.11 -5.05 -8.09
CA LEU A 212 8.05 -4.14 -8.76
C LEU A 212 8.06 -2.74 -8.13
N MET A 213 6.89 -2.23 -7.74
CA MET A 213 6.80 -0.96 -7.00
C MET A 213 7.54 -1.04 -5.67
N ASP A 214 7.45 -2.16 -4.95
CA ASP A 214 8.18 -2.31 -3.68
C ASP A 214 9.69 -2.39 -3.83
N ILE A 215 10.17 -3.15 -4.81
CA ILE A 215 11.61 -3.23 -5.12
C ILE A 215 12.16 -1.83 -5.43
N SER A 216 11.37 -1.02 -6.13
CA SER A 216 11.74 0.37 -6.45
C SER A 216 11.85 1.23 -5.17
N LEU A 217 10.90 1.11 -4.24
CA LEU A 217 10.96 1.81 -2.95
C LEU A 217 12.15 1.37 -2.10
N LEU A 218 12.43 0.07 -2.07
CA LEU A 218 13.56 -0.50 -1.36
C LEU A 218 14.87 0.05 -1.94
N THR A 219 15.01 0.05 -3.27
CA THR A 219 16.19 0.57 -3.96
C THR A 219 16.44 2.04 -3.60
N LEU A 220 15.42 2.89 -3.62
CA LEU A 220 15.56 4.31 -3.26
C LEU A 220 15.98 4.53 -1.81
N GLU A 221 15.46 3.73 -0.88
CA GLU A 221 15.85 3.80 0.54
C GLU A 221 17.31 3.40 0.75
N TYR A 222 17.76 2.33 0.09
CA TYR A 222 19.17 1.89 0.17
C TYR A 222 20.15 2.83 -0.53
N LEU A 223 19.68 3.66 -1.47
CA LEU A 223 20.43 4.76 -2.07
C LEU A 223 20.41 6.05 -1.22
N ASP A 224 19.83 6.02 -0.01
CA ASP A 224 19.68 7.17 0.89
C ASP A 224 18.92 8.36 0.26
N LEU A 225 18.07 8.11 -0.75
CA LEU A 225 17.24 9.13 -1.43
C LEU A 225 15.92 9.36 -0.68
N PHE A 226 16.00 9.67 0.61
CA PHE A 226 14.86 9.68 1.53
C PHE A 226 13.66 10.54 1.07
N ILE A 227 13.90 11.76 0.61
CA ILE A 227 12.82 12.70 0.21
C ILE A 227 12.04 12.18 -1.01
N LEU A 228 12.74 11.63 -2.00
CA LEU A 228 12.11 11.01 -3.16
C LEU A 228 11.42 9.71 -2.77
N GLN A 229 12.07 8.91 -1.92
CA GLN A 229 11.55 7.64 -1.41
C GLN A 229 10.19 7.83 -0.74
N THR A 230 10.04 8.75 0.20
CA THR A 230 8.80 8.97 0.97
C THR A 230 7.66 9.52 0.11
N SER A 231 7.99 10.39 -0.85
CA SER A 231 7.02 10.99 -1.77
C SER A 231 6.54 9.97 -2.78
N LEU A 232 7.46 9.20 -3.37
CA LEU A 232 7.14 8.10 -4.28
C LEU A 232 6.39 6.97 -3.57
N LYS A 233 6.75 6.65 -2.31
CA LYS A 233 6.02 5.71 -1.44
C LYS A 233 4.56 6.12 -1.33
N THR A 234 4.29 7.38 -0.97
CA THR A 234 2.92 7.89 -0.83
C THR A 234 2.13 7.74 -2.13
N PHE A 235 2.73 8.06 -3.28
CA PHE A 235 2.11 7.84 -4.59
C PHE A 235 1.90 6.36 -4.92
N PHE A 236 2.91 5.50 -4.77
CA PHE A 236 2.79 4.07 -5.07
C PHE A 236 1.74 3.38 -4.22
N TYR A 237 1.57 3.75 -2.95
CA TYR A 237 0.49 3.20 -2.13
C TYR A 237 -0.90 3.54 -2.70
N THR A 238 -1.11 4.73 -3.28
CA THR A 238 -2.38 5.03 -3.99
C THR A 238 -2.60 4.14 -5.20
N VAL A 239 -1.56 3.96 -6.01
CA VAL A 239 -1.60 3.11 -7.20
C VAL A 239 -1.88 1.67 -6.80
N LYS A 240 -1.20 1.16 -5.76
CA LYS A 240 -1.45 -0.18 -5.23
C LYS A 240 -2.91 -0.34 -4.80
N LEU A 241 -3.46 0.55 -3.98
CA LEU A 241 -4.86 0.46 -3.55
C LEU A 241 -5.85 0.55 -4.73
N LYS A 242 -5.57 1.40 -5.73
CA LYS A 242 -6.40 1.51 -6.93
C LYS A 242 -6.37 0.22 -7.77
N LEU A 243 -5.21 -0.41 -7.88
CA LEU A 243 -5.05 -1.72 -8.51
C LEU A 243 -5.79 -2.82 -7.73
N GLU A 244 -5.68 -2.82 -6.40
CA GLU A 244 -6.42 -3.74 -5.52
C GLU A 244 -7.94 -3.62 -5.67
N PHE A 245 -8.43 -2.39 -5.77
CA PHE A 245 -9.84 -2.09 -6.02
C PHE A 245 -10.29 -2.60 -7.40
N ALA A 246 -9.52 -2.32 -8.45
CA ALA A 246 -9.82 -2.80 -9.80
C ALA A 246 -9.88 -4.34 -9.87
N VAL A 247 -8.98 -5.01 -9.13
CA VAL A 247 -8.97 -6.46 -8.99
C VAL A 247 -10.26 -6.96 -8.33
N LEU A 248 -10.65 -6.39 -7.20
CA LEU A 248 -11.83 -6.87 -6.48
C LEU A 248 -13.12 -6.67 -7.28
N SER A 249 -13.31 -5.51 -7.90
CA SER A 249 -14.51 -5.24 -8.71
C SER A 249 -14.70 -6.28 -9.82
N ARG A 250 -13.59 -6.76 -10.40
CA ARG A 250 -13.62 -7.87 -11.37
C ARG A 250 -13.94 -9.21 -10.70
N LEU A 251 -13.42 -9.47 -9.50
CA LEU A 251 -13.67 -10.71 -8.75
C LEU A 251 -15.14 -10.83 -8.29
N VAL A 252 -15.78 -9.75 -7.86
CA VAL A 252 -17.19 -9.74 -7.44
C VAL A 252 -18.13 -9.93 -8.64
N SER A 253 -17.82 -9.28 -9.78
CA SER A 253 -18.56 -9.50 -11.04
C SER A 253 -18.51 -10.95 -11.53
N PHE A 254 -17.49 -11.70 -11.09
CA PHE A 254 -17.32 -13.10 -11.42
C PHE A 254 -18.22 -14.02 -10.57
N VAL A 255 -18.44 -13.71 -9.28
CA VAL A 255 -19.24 -14.55 -8.35
C VAL A 255 -20.75 -14.37 -8.55
N HIS A 256 -21.20 -13.18 -8.94
CA HIS A 256 -22.62 -12.93 -9.24
C HIS A 256 -23.08 -13.47 -10.61
N TYR A 257 -22.19 -14.12 -11.38
CA TYR A 257 -22.50 -14.72 -12.67
C TYR A 257 -22.38 -16.25 -12.59
N ASP A 258 -23.21 -16.87 -11.74
CA ASP A 258 -23.55 -18.30 -11.81
C ASP A 258 -24.99 -18.46 -12.40
N PRO A 259 -25.27 -19.55 -13.12
CA PRO A 259 -26.16 -19.58 -14.28
C PRO A 259 -27.62 -19.92 -13.94
N GLU A 260 -28.42 -18.94 -13.53
CA GLU A 260 -29.89 -19.12 -13.51
C GLU A 260 -30.57 -18.88 -14.89
N LEU A 261 -29.78 -18.63 -15.94
CA LEU A 261 -30.31 -18.33 -17.29
C LEU A 261 -30.17 -19.46 -18.33
N GLU A 262 -29.52 -20.59 -18.02
CA GLU A 262 -29.48 -21.76 -18.92
C GLU A 262 -30.57 -22.82 -18.61
N SER A 263 -31.19 -22.81 -17.43
CA SER A 263 -32.20 -23.80 -17.06
C SER A 263 -33.64 -23.43 -17.48
N SER A 264 -33.89 -22.18 -17.88
CA SER A 264 -35.22 -21.70 -18.28
C SER A 264 -35.46 -21.72 -19.80
N THR A 265 -34.45 -21.98 -20.62
CA THR A 265 -34.58 -22.11 -22.08
C THR A 265 -34.74 -23.56 -22.57
N PHE A 266 -34.49 -24.57 -21.72
CA PHE A 266 -34.58 -25.99 -22.09
C PHE A 266 -35.85 -26.72 -21.65
N THR A 267 -36.72 -26.08 -20.86
CA THR A 267 -37.98 -26.70 -20.36
C THR A 267 -39.25 -26.18 -21.05
N GLY A 268 -39.12 -25.32 -22.08
CA GLY A 268 -40.25 -24.70 -22.80
C GLY A 268 -40.59 -25.30 -24.16
N SER A 269 -40.10 -26.49 -24.50
CA SER A 269 -40.49 -27.21 -25.71
C SER A 269 -40.76 -28.68 -25.40
N ASN A 270 -41.99 -28.98 -25.00
CA ASN A 270 -42.73 -30.22 -25.28
C ASN A 270 -44.19 -30.02 -24.90
#